data_AF-A0A7S2IHY1-F1
#
_entry.id   AF-A0A7S2IHY1-F1
#
_cell.length_a   1.000
_cell.length_b   1.000
_cell.length_c   1.000
_cell.angle_alpha   90.00
_cell.angle_beta   90.00
_cell.angle_gamma   90.00
#
_symmetry.space_group_name_H-M   'P 1'
#
loop_
_entity.id
_entity.type
_entity.pdbx_description
1 polymer ?
#
loop_
_entity_poly.entity_id
_entity_poly.type
_entity_poly.pdbx_seq_one_letter_code
_entity_poly.pdbx_strand_id
1 'polypeptide(L)'
;MSAPMGPNEDILVYFSGAEKLEHPRPYTMTKMTYQHAGDGVFLVTLNDPKRLNCMSLNLAQELSLVIEHAARDERCKVLVWTGAGRAFCSGGNFADPSSSVPEEIYQ
;
A
#
# COMPACT_ATOMS: atom_id res chain seq x y z
N MET A 1 8.00 -16.31 17.99
CA MET A 1 8.19 -16.71 16.58
C MET A 1 7.26 -15.83 15.76
N SER A 2 7.76 -15.11 14.75
CA SER A 2 6.88 -14.36 13.83
C SER A 2 6.02 -15.36 13.06
N ALA A 3 4.73 -15.07 12.87
CA ALA A 3 3.90 -15.86 11.97
C ALA A 3 4.56 -15.91 10.58
N PRO A 4 4.46 -17.03 9.85
CA PRO A 4 4.98 -17.09 8.49
C PRO A 4 4.27 -16.03 7.65
N MET A 5 5.03 -15.05 7.15
CA MET A 5 4.49 -14.04 6.25
C MET A 5 4.16 -14.70 4.92
N GLY A 6 2.93 -14.52 4.45
CA GLY A 6 2.50 -14.95 3.12
C GLY A 6 3.23 -14.21 1.99
N PRO A 7 3.00 -14.63 0.73
CA PRO A 7 3.52 -13.90 -0.43
C PRO A 7 3.02 -12.45 -0.46
N ASN A 8 3.73 -11.58 -1.17
CA ASN A 8 3.19 -10.27 -1.51
C ASN A 8 1.99 -10.48 -2.44
N GLU A 9 0.84 -9.90 -2.07
CA GLU A 9 -0.40 -9.98 -2.82
C GLU A 9 -0.66 -8.66 -3.56
N ASP A 10 -1.26 -8.76 -4.74
CA ASP A 10 -1.89 -7.60 -5.39
C ASP A 10 -3.14 -7.19 -4.62
N ILE A 11 -3.50 -5.91 -4.70
CA ILE A 11 -4.75 -5.39 -4.16
C ILE A 11 -5.77 -5.16 -5.27
N LEU A 12 -7.04 -5.00 -4.92
CA LEU A 12 -8.06 -4.53 -5.84
C LEU A 12 -8.25 -3.02 -5.72
N VAL A 13 -8.26 -2.33 -6.86
CA VAL A 13 -8.59 -0.91 -6.98
C VAL A 13 -10.04 -0.78 -7.42
N TYR A 14 -10.78 0.09 -6.74
CA TYR A 14 -12.23 0.27 -6.93
C TYR A 14 -12.59 1.62 -7.56
N PHE A 15 -11.64 2.55 -7.64
CA PHE A 15 -11.85 3.90 -8.12
C PHE A 15 -10.71 4.33 -9.04
N SER A 16 -11.03 5.16 -10.03
CA SER A 16 -10.07 5.93 -10.82
C SER A 16 -10.38 7.41 -10.62
N GLY A 17 -9.51 8.11 -9.90
CA GLY A 17 -9.82 9.46 -9.44
C GLY A 17 -11.06 9.49 -8.54
N ALA A 18 -12.08 10.25 -8.93
CA ALA A 18 -13.36 10.34 -8.21
C ALA A 18 -14.42 9.32 -8.68
N GLU A 19 -14.13 8.58 -9.76
CA GLU A 19 -15.10 7.70 -10.40
C GLU A 19 -14.95 6.27 -9.88
N LYS A 20 -16.08 5.61 -9.58
CA LYS A 20 -16.10 4.20 -9.22
C LYS A 20 -15.96 3.36 -10.48
N LEU A 21 -15.07 2.38 -10.45
CA LEU A 21 -14.91 1.41 -11.53
C LEU A 21 -16.11 0.45 -11.60
N GLU A 22 -16.54 0.09 -12.81
CA GLU A 22 -17.56 -0.95 -13.01
C GLU A 22 -17.10 -2.29 -12.44
N HIS A 23 -15.83 -2.63 -12.67
CA HIS A 23 -15.19 -3.85 -12.19
C HIS A 23 -13.90 -3.47 -11.47
N PRO A 24 -13.70 -3.90 -10.20
CA PRO A 24 -12.43 -3.70 -9.52
C PRO A 24 -11.31 -4.38 -10.29
N ARG A 25 -10.14 -3.74 -10.37
CA ARG A 25 -8.98 -4.30 -11.08
C ARG A 25 -7.83 -4.62 -10.13
N PRO A 26 -7.01 -5.63 -10.42
CA PRO A 26 -5.78 -5.86 -9.69
C PRO A 26 -4.80 -4.69 -9.83
N TYR A 27 -4.05 -4.42 -8.78
CA TYR A 27 -2.95 -3.46 -8.76
C TYR A 27 -1.77 -4.04 -7.99
N THR A 28 -0.62 -4.10 -8.65
CA THR A 28 0.65 -4.49 -8.05
C THR A 28 1.30 -3.26 -7.42
N MET A 29 1.53 -3.33 -6.11
CA MET A 29 2.13 -2.23 -5.35
C MET A 29 3.60 -2.01 -5.74
N THR A 30 3.99 -0.74 -5.83
CA THR A 30 5.33 -0.29 -6.20
C THR A 30 6.10 0.33 -5.04
N LYS A 31 5.41 0.93 -4.07
CA LYS A 31 5.98 1.60 -2.89
C LYS A 31 5.62 0.91 -1.58
N MET A 32 4.84 -0.16 -1.62
CA MET A 32 4.51 -1.00 -0.47
C MET A 32 4.51 -2.48 -0.82
N THR A 33 4.42 -3.31 0.22
CA THR A 33 4.02 -4.72 0.11
C THR A 33 2.78 -4.94 0.96
N TYR A 34 1.96 -5.92 0.58
CA TYR A 34 0.74 -6.33 1.27
C TYR A 34 0.77 -7.86 1.43
N GLN A 35 0.89 -8.34 2.67
CA GLN A 35 1.10 -9.78 2.93
C GLN A 35 0.13 -10.29 3.98
N HIS A 36 -0.55 -11.40 3.71
CA HIS A 36 -1.34 -12.10 4.72
C HIS A 36 -0.41 -12.77 5.74
N ALA A 37 -0.48 -12.34 7.00
CA ALA A 37 0.31 -12.85 8.11
C ALA A 37 -0.43 -13.92 8.95
N GLY A 38 -1.61 -14.37 8.49
CA GLY A 38 -2.46 -15.34 9.17
C GLY A 38 -3.51 -14.68 10.07
N ASP A 39 -4.55 -15.45 10.42
CA ASP A 39 -5.63 -15.05 11.34
C ASP A 39 -6.37 -13.75 10.99
N GLY A 40 -6.33 -13.38 9.70
CA GLY A 40 -6.89 -12.13 9.18
C GLY A 40 -6.04 -10.89 9.46
N VAL A 41 -4.77 -11.06 9.82
CA VAL A 41 -3.79 -9.99 9.93
C VAL A 41 -3.10 -9.80 8.57
N PHE A 42 -3.10 -8.58 8.06
CA PHE A 42 -2.31 -8.20 6.89
C PHE A 42 -1.21 -7.22 7.28
N LEU A 43 0.03 -7.58 6.93
CA LEU A 43 1.20 -6.75 7.14
C LEU A 43 1.43 -5.89 5.89
N VAL A 44 1.47 -4.58 6.11
CA VAL A 44 1.77 -3.58 5.08
C VAL A 44 3.14 -2.99 5.38
N THR A 45 4.08 -3.16 4.44
CA THR A 45 5.45 -2.63 4.61
C THR A 45 5.69 -1.51 3.60
N LEU A 46 5.97 -0.29 4.09
CA LEU A 46 6.45 0.82 3.27
C LEU A 46 7.83 0.48 2.69
N ASN A 47 8.02 0.60 1.38
CA ASN A 47 9.18 0.05 0.67
C ASN A 47 9.96 1.10 -0.14
N ASP A 48 10.36 2.20 0.53
CA ASP A 48 11.35 3.16 0.00
C ASP A 48 12.46 3.44 1.04
N PRO A 49 13.22 2.41 1.46
CA PRO A 49 14.18 2.53 2.56
C PRO A 49 15.31 3.53 2.28
N LYS A 50 15.63 3.77 0.99
CA LYS A 50 16.65 4.76 0.58
C LYS A 50 16.24 6.18 0.95
N ARG A 51 14.94 6.48 0.93
CA ARG A 51 14.37 7.77 1.35
C ARG A 51 13.72 7.70 2.74
N LEU A 52 14.09 6.70 3.57
CA LEU A 52 13.50 6.47 4.88
C LEU A 52 11.96 6.43 4.84
N ASN A 53 11.42 5.82 3.79
CA ASN A 53 9.99 5.68 3.53
C ASN A 53 9.25 7.03 3.62
N CYS A 54 9.85 8.13 3.16
CA CYS A 54 9.19 9.44 3.16
C CYS A 54 7.87 9.39 2.36
N MET A 55 6.86 10.11 2.84
CA MET A 55 5.52 10.18 2.27
C MET A 55 5.53 10.97 0.94
N SER A 56 5.91 10.27 -0.13
CA SER A 56 5.71 10.74 -1.52
C SER A 56 4.24 10.61 -1.93
N LEU A 57 3.86 11.26 -3.03
CA LEU A 57 2.48 11.19 -3.56
C LEU A 57 2.07 9.76 -3.89
N ASN A 58 2.93 9.00 -4.58
CA ASN A 58 2.68 7.59 -4.89
C ASN A 58 2.47 6.76 -3.61
N LEU A 59 3.34 6.94 -2.60
CA LEU A 59 3.20 6.23 -1.32
C LEU A 59 1.90 6.61 -0.61
N ALA A 60 1.50 7.89 -0.61
CA ALA A 60 0.23 8.32 -0.02
C ALA A 60 -1.01 7.73 -0.74
N GLN A 61 -0.91 7.51 -2.05
CA GLN A 61 -1.99 6.90 -2.82
C GLN A 61 -2.08 5.41 -2.61
N GLU A 62 -0.96 4.69 -2.69
CA GLU A 62 -0.92 3.27 -2.37
C GLU A 62 -1.44 3.00 -0.95
N LEU A 63 -1.13 3.88 0.02
CA LEU A 63 -1.69 3.81 1.37
C LEU A 63 -3.22 3.86 1.34
N SER A 64 -3.78 4.79 0.57
CA SER A 64 -5.22 4.98 0.46
C SER A 64 -5.88 3.78 -0.23
N LEU A 65 -5.25 3.23 -1.26
CA LEU A 65 -5.72 2.03 -1.95
C LEU A 65 -5.71 0.79 -1.03
N VAL A 66 -4.68 0.62 -0.20
CA VAL A 66 -4.61 -0.49 0.77
C VAL A 66 -5.75 -0.42 1.77
N ILE A 67 -6.00 0.75 2.35
CA ILE A 67 -7.11 0.92 3.30
C ILE A 67 -8.42 0.55 2.62
N GLU A 68 -8.62 0.99 1.38
CA GLU A 68 -9.88 0.81 0.68
C GLU A 68 -10.11 -0.62 0.19
N HIS A 69 -9.04 -1.30 -0.19
CA HIS A 69 -9.04 -2.73 -0.46
C HIS A 69 -9.30 -3.55 0.81
N ALA A 70 -8.54 -3.30 1.88
CA ALA A 70 -8.66 -4.03 3.14
C ALA A 70 -10.04 -3.87 3.78
N ALA A 71 -10.67 -2.70 3.65
CA ALA A 71 -12.03 -2.46 4.11
C ALA A 71 -13.10 -3.32 3.40
N ARG A 72 -12.78 -3.88 2.23
CA ARG A 72 -13.67 -4.73 1.41
C ARG A 72 -13.24 -6.20 1.40
N ASP A 73 -12.05 -6.51 1.89
CA ASP A 73 -11.56 -7.88 1.98
C ASP A 73 -12.04 -8.51 3.28
N GLU A 74 -13.00 -9.43 3.19
CA GLU A 74 -13.55 -10.16 4.35
C GLU A 74 -12.48 -11.00 5.10
N ARG A 75 -11.33 -11.27 4.46
CA ARG A 75 -10.19 -11.92 5.11
C ARG A 75 -9.50 -10.97 6.09
N CYS A 76 -9.53 -9.65 5.85
CA CYS A 76 -8.78 -8.67 6.62
C CYS A 76 -9.54 -8.22 7.87
N LYS A 77 -8.96 -8.51 9.04
CA LYS A 77 -9.43 -8.08 10.37
C LYS A 77 -8.55 -7.00 10.97
N VAL A 78 -7.25 -7.03 10.66
CA VAL A 78 -6.24 -6.11 11.22
C VAL A 78 -5.21 -5.77 10.14
N LEU A 79 -4.95 -4.47 9.97
CA LEU A 79 -3.79 -3.97 9.24
C LEU A 79 -2.66 -3.63 10.21
N VAL A 80 -1.48 -4.18 9.98
CA VAL A 80 -0.25 -3.81 10.68
C VAL A 80 0.64 -3.06 9.70
N TRP A 81 1.06 -1.84 10.06
CA TRP A 81 1.91 -1.00 9.22
C TRP A 81 3.34 -1.00 9.75
N THR A 82 4.31 -1.20 8.86
CA THR A 82 5.73 -1.08 9.19
C THR A 82 6.53 -0.49 8.02
N GLY A 83 7.80 -0.17 8.23
CA GLY A 83 8.69 0.32 7.20
C GLY A 83 9.82 -0.67 6.92
N ALA A 84 10.17 -0.83 5.64
CA ALA A 84 11.35 -1.57 5.23
C ALA A 84 12.62 -0.84 5.70
N GLY A 85 13.63 -1.61 6.08
CA GLY A 85 14.92 -1.07 6.51
C GLY A 85 14.91 -0.52 7.93
N ARG A 86 15.56 0.64 8.13
CA ARG A 86 15.92 1.13 9.47
C ARG A 86 14.93 2.08 10.13
N ALA A 87 13.85 2.46 9.44
CA ALA A 87 12.90 3.46 9.90
C ALA A 87 11.49 3.13 9.39
N PHE A 88 10.48 3.51 10.18
CA PHE A 88 9.08 3.40 9.75
C PHE A 88 8.80 4.34 8.57
N CYS A 89 8.78 5.65 8.83
CA CYS A 89 8.55 6.73 7.86
C CYS A 89 9.20 8.00 8.39
N SER A 90 9.87 8.77 7.52
CA SER A 90 10.51 10.04 7.86
C SER A 90 9.58 11.27 7.81
N GLY A 91 8.30 11.08 7.48
CA GLY A 91 7.31 12.15 7.32
C GLY A 91 7.15 12.62 5.87
N GLY A 92 6.68 13.84 5.68
CA GLY A 92 6.38 14.41 4.35
C GLY A 92 7.60 14.47 3.43
N ASN A 93 7.40 14.20 2.13
CA ASN A 93 8.42 14.41 1.13
C ASN A 93 8.45 15.89 0.68
N PHE A 94 9.35 16.68 1.28
CA PHE A 94 9.51 18.11 0.95
C PHE A 94 10.59 18.38 -0.11
N ALA A 95 11.38 17.37 -0.49
CA ALA A 95 12.50 17.51 -1.41
C ALA A 95 12.13 17.27 -2.87
N ASP A 96 11.00 16.59 -3.12
CA ASP A 96 10.60 16.14 -4.46
C ASP A 96 9.07 16.14 -4.58
N PRO A 97 8.46 17.27 -4.99
CA PRO A 97 7.01 17.35 -5.24
C PRO A 97 6.60 16.56 -6.49
N SER A 98 7.54 16.17 -7.36
CA SER A 98 7.30 15.31 -8.52
C SER A 98 7.38 13.84 -8.14
N SER A 99 6.43 13.38 -7.32
CA SER A 99 6.10 11.95 -7.35
C SER A 99 4.97 11.78 -8.34
N SER A 100 5.26 11.11 -9.46
CA SER A 100 4.20 10.70 -10.36
C SER A 100 3.38 9.61 -9.70
N VAL A 101 2.08 9.73 -9.88
CA VAL A 101 1.14 8.69 -9.58
C VAL A 101 1.23 7.69 -10.71
N PRO A 102 1.40 6.39 -10.47
CA PRO A 102 1.32 5.39 -11.52
C PRO A 102 0.05 5.61 -12.35
N GLU A 103 0.17 5.64 -13.68
CA GLU A 103 -0.98 5.87 -14.57
C GLU A 103 -2.09 4.84 -14.33
N GLU A 104 -1.68 3.63 -13.91
CA GLU A 104 -2.53 2.51 -13.53
C GLU A 104 -3.40 2.77 -12.28
N ILE A 105 -3.24 3.90 -11.58
CA ILE A 105 -4.14 4.34 -10.51
C ILE A 105 -5.23 5.29 -11.06
N TYR A 106 -4.99 5.98 -12.17
CA TYR A 106 -5.86 7.06 -12.68
C TYR A 106 -6.41 6.88 -14.10
N GLN A 107 -5.99 5.86 -14.84
CA GLN A 107 -6.60 5.47 -16.11
C GLN A 107 -7.63 4.38 -15.89
#